data_AF-A0A172XDA7-F1
#
_entry.id   AF-A0A172XDA7-F1
#
_cell.length_a   1.000
_cell.length_b   1.000
_cell.length_c   1.000
_cell.angle_alpha   90.00
_cell.angle_beta   90.00
_cell.angle_gamma   90.00
#
_symmetry.space_group_name_H-M   'P 1'
#
loop_
_entity.id
_entity.type
_entity.pdbx_description
1 polymer ?
#
loop_
_entity_poly.entity_id
_entity_poly.type
_entity_poly.pdbx_seq_one_letter_code
_entity_poly.pdbx_strand_id
1 'polypeptide(L)'
;MGLAQPVVTQQMVIAELTRAGINRDIAIDLSYRYYKNELTYKDIEFLKENFDIKLKHLEDGIINVKDELNTKIDSVENNLNIKIDTKFNELDKKIDTVENNFNLKLEKVEALLQAEIKSVKTELDIKIDTKFNELDTKINTVENNLNSKIDTKFNDLDNKIDTVRSELKSDIKDLDNKIDVNKMELKSTLRLHGWMFGTLITLNIGIFLALMSLLVK
;
A
#
# COMPACT_ATOMS: atom_id res chain seq x y z
N MET A 1 35.57 108.24 23.18
CA MET A 1 34.42 109.07 23.56
C MET A 1 33.56 109.24 22.32
N GLY A 2 32.38 108.60 22.25
CA GLY A 2 31.44 108.85 21.17
C GLY A 2 30.84 110.24 21.35
N LEU A 3 30.92 111.10 20.32
CA LEU A 3 30.30 112.42 20.33
C LEU A 3 28.78 112.26 20.53
N ALA A 4 28.18 113.07 21.43
CA ALA A 4 26.75 113.08 21.64
C ALA A 4 26.05 113.55 20.35
N GLN A 5 25.25 112.68 19.74
CA GLN A 5 24.46 113.06 18.57
C GLN A 5 23.33 114.02 18.99
N PRO A 6 23.12 115.13 18.27
CA PRO A 6 22.05 116.07 18.59
C PRO A 6 20.68 115.39 18.47
N VAL A 7 19.85 115.50 19.52
CA VAL A 7 18.49 114.95 19.52
C VAL A 7 17.58 115.88 18.73
N VAL A 8 17.06 115.39 17.60
CA VAL A 8 16.11 116.14 16.76
C VAL A 8 14.74 116.15 17.45
N THR A 9 14.28 117.31 17.90
CA THR A 9 12.96 117.46 18.54
C THR A 9 11.85 117.67 17.51
N GLN A 10 10.61 117.30 17.84
CA GLN A 10 9.45 117.55 16.96
C GLN A 10 9.36 119.02 16.53
N GLN A 11 9.61 119.96 17.44
CA GLN A 11 9.60 121.40 17.17
C GLN A 11 10.65 121.82 16.12
N MET A 12 11.84 121.21 16.15
CA MET A 12 12.90 121.45 15.16
C MET A 12 12.48 120.97 13.78
N VAL A 13 11.80 119.81 13.70
CA VAL A 13 11.27 119.29 12.43
C VAL A 13 10.14 120.18 11.89
N ILE A 14 9.23 120.66 12.74
CA ILE A 14 8.18 121.62 12.33
C ILE A 14 8.81 122.90 11.76
N ALA A 15 9.82 123.44 12.44
CA ALA A 15 10.49 124.67 12.03
C ALA A 15 11.17 124.52 10.66
N GLU A 16 11.88 123.43 10.43
CA GLU A 16 12.53 123.15 9.13
C GLU A 16 11.52 122.87 8.01
N LEU A 17 10.47 122.07 8.25
CA LEU A 17 9.42 121.81 7.25
C LEU A 17 8.67 123.10 6.86
N THR A 18 8.37 123.96 7.84
CA THR A 18 7.73 125.26 7.59
C THR A 18 8.68 126.19 6.82
N ARG A 19 9.99 126.17 7.13
CA ARG A 19 11.02 126.94 6.42
C ARG A 19 11.22 126.47 4.98
N ALA A 20 11.02 125.19 4.70
CA ALA A 20 11.00 124.60 3.37
C ALA A 20 9.71 124.93 2.57
N GLY A 21 8.78 125.72 3.14
CA GLY A 21 7.56 126.18 2.47
C GLY A 21 6.36 125.24 2.62
N ILE A 22 6.45 124.21 3.47
CA ILE A 22 5.31 123.32 3.77
C ILE A 22 4.33 124.06 4.70
N ASN A 23 3.03 123.95 4.41
CA ASN A 23 1.97 124.50 5.26
C ASN A 23 2.15 124.05 6.72
N ARG A 24 1.98 124.96 7.68
CA ARG A 24 2.25 124.72 9.11
C ARG A 24 1.48 123.52 9.67
N ASP A 25 0.23 123.33 9.27
CA ASP A 25 -0.59 122.22 9.76
C ASP A 25 -0.09 120.88 9.21
N ILE A 26 0.34 120.88 7.93
CA ILE A 26 0.98 119.72 7.28
C ILE A 26 2.37 119.46 7.92
N ALA A 27 3.13 120.50 8.25
CA ALA A 27 4.42 120.38 8.92
C ALA A 27 4.29 119.82 10.35
N ILE A 28 3.24 120.20 11.08
CA ILE A 28 2.91 119.63 12.40
C ILE A 28 2.59 118.14 12.26
N ASP A 29 1.71 117.75 11.32
CA ASP A 29 1.34 116.36 11.06
C ASP A 29 2.55 115.51 10.62
N LEU A 30 3.37 115.98 9.67
CA LEU A 30 4.59 115.30 9.23
C LEU A 30 5.64 115.19 10.35
N SER A 31 5.82 116.23 11.16
CA SER A 31 6.73 116.17 12.31
C SER A 31 6.28 115.17 13.36
N TYR A 32 4.96 115.05 13.58
CA TYR A 32 4.38 114.10 14.51
C TYR A 32 4.62 112.68 14.01
N ARG A 33 4.35 112.42 12.73
CA ARG A 33 4.63 111.15 12.05
C ARG A 33 6.11 110.77 12.11
N TYR A 34 7.01 111.73 11.91
CA TYR A 34 8.45 111.53 12.02
C TYR A 34 8.87 111.18 13.45
N TYR A 35 8.42 111.97 14.44
CA TYR A 35 8.79 111.75 15.85
C TYR A 35 8.18 110.49 16.46
N LYS A 36 7.05 110.02 15.92
CA LYS A 36 6.39 108.76 16.29
C LYS A 36 6.78 107.57 15.42
N ASN A 37 7.70 107.75 14.46
CA ASN A 37 8.13 106.73 13.50
C ASN A 37 6.98 106.10 12.68
N GLU A 38 5.85 106.79 12.49
CA GLU A 38 4.68 106.26 11.78
C GLU A 38 4.98 105.91 10.31
N LEU A 39 5.94 106.59 9.68
CA LEU A 39 6.41 106.28 8.33
C LEU A 39 7.16 104.93 8.30
N THR A 40 8.04 104.70 9.28
CA THR A 40 8.84 103.46 9.42
C THR A 40 7.96 102.25 9.75
N TYR A 41 6.89 102.43 10.53
CA TYR A 41 5.94 101.34 10.83
C TYR A 41 5.22 100.84 9.59
N LYS A 42 4.81 101.73 8.68
CA LYS A 42 4.15 101.34 7.41
C LYS A 42 5.08 100.57 6.49
N ASP A 43 6.34 100.96 6.40
CA ASP A 43 7.33 100.22 5.60
C ASP A 43 7.57 98.80 6.17
N ILE A 44 7.64 98.67 7.51
CA ILE A 44 7.77 97.37 8.19
C ILE A 44 6.51 96.51 7.98
N GLU A 45 5.32 97.10 8.07
CA GLU A 45 4.03 96.44 7.83
C GLU A 45 3.95 95.92 6.38
N PHE A 46 4.32 96.75 5.41
CA PHE A 46 4.40 96.35 4.00
C PHE A 46 5.40 95.22 3.76
N LEU A 47 6.58 95.29 4.39
CA LEU A 47 7.56 94.20 4.30
C LEU A 47 7.00 92.91 4.90
N LYS A 48 6.37 92.99 6.08
CA LYS A 48 5.75 91.86 6.75
C LYS A 48 4.68 91.20 5.88
N GLU A 49 3.74 91.98 5.34
CA GLU A 49 2.70 91.45 4.44
C GLU A 49 3.30 90.75 3.23
N ASN A 50 4.33 91.34 2.60
CA ASN A 50 5.01 90.71 1.48
C ASN A 50 5.72 89.40 1.86
N PHE A 51 6.32 89.34 3.05
CA PHE A 51 6.93 88.12 3.56
C PHE A 51 5.88 87.05 3.85
N ASP A 52 4.77 87.41 4.48
CA ASP A 52 3.67 86.49 4.80
C ASP A 52 3.06 85.91 3.50
N ILE A 53 2.88 86.73 2.46
CA ILE A 53 2.42 86.26 1.14
C ILE A 53 3.42 85.28 0.52
N LYS A 54 4.72 85.62 0.52
CA LYS A 54 5.76 84.74 -0.03
C LYS A 54 5.86 83.42 0.74
N LEU A 55 5.72 83.48 2.07
CA LEU A 55 5.72 82.31 2.93
C LEU A 55 4.54 81.39 2.58
N LYS A 56 3.35 81.96 2.45
CA LYS A 56 2.16 81.22 2.02
C LYS A 56 2.33 80.54 0.67
N HIS A 57 2.85 81.26 -0.33
CA HIS A 57 3.13 80.64 -1.64
C HIS A 57 4.14 79.49 -1.57
N LEU A 58 5.14 79.59 -0.67
CA LEU A 58 6.09 78.50 -0.45
C LEU A 58 5.42 77.30 0.23
N GLU A 59 4.58 77.54 1.24
CA GLU A 59 3.79 76.50 1.91
C GLU A 59 2.86 75.77 0.93
N ASP A 60 2.13 76.53 0.10
CA ASP A 60 1.26 75.98 -0.95
C ASP A 60 2.08 75.15 -1.96
N GLY A 61 3.26 75.62 -2.36
CA GLY A 61 4.18 74.88 -3.23
C GLY A 61 4.66 73.57 -2.62
N ILE A 62 4.98 73.56 -1.33
CA ILE A 62 5.39 72.36 -0.60
C ILE A 62 4.23 71.36 -0.49
N ILE A 63 3.01 71.83 -0.21
CA ILE A 63 1.81 70.99 -0.15
C ILE A 63 1.55 70.33 -1.51
N ASN A 64 1.61 71.11 -2.60
CA ASN A 64 1.42 70.57 -3.96
C ASN A 64 2.45 69.49 -4.30
N VAL A 65 3.73 69.72 -3.98
CA VAL A 65 4.80 68.72 -4.21
C VAL A 65 4.56 67.47 -3.37
N LYS A 66 4.13 67.62 -2.11
CA LYS A 66 3.79 66.49 -1.24
C LYS A 66 2.64 65.66 -1.81
N ASP A 67 1.60 66.30 -2.29
CA ASP A 67 0.42 65.61 -2.85
C ASP A 67 0.73 64.89 -4.17
N GLU A 68 1.55 65.51 -5.04
CA GLU A 68 2.08 64.85 -6.24
C GLU A 68 2.94 63.63 -5.90
N LEU A 69 3.79 63.73 -4.87
CA LEU A 69 4.62 62.62 -4.41
C LEU A 69 3.77 61.48 -3.86
N ASN A 70 2.77 61.78 -3.02
CA ASN A 70 1.84 60.77 -2.50
C ASN A 70 1.12 60.05 -3.64
N THR A 71 0.59 60.79 -4.62
CA THR A 71 -0.08 60.21 -5.79
C THR A 71 0.86 59.30 -6.60
N LYS A 72 2.13 59.69 -6.75
CA LYS A 72 3.14 58.86 -7.43
C LYS A 72 3.46 57.60 -6.62
N ILE A 73 3.56 57.71 -5.30
CA ILE A 73 3.80 56.56 -4.40
C ILE A 73 2.64 55.56 -4.51
N ASP A 74 1.39 56.02 -4.40
CA ASP A 74 0.19 55.18 -4.51
C ASP A 74 0.13 54.46 -5.86
N SER A 75 0.49 55.15 -6.94
CA SER A 75 0.55 54.57 -8.29
C SER A 75 1.61 53.47 -8.40
N VAL A 76 2.79 53.70 -7.83
CA VAL A 76 3.88 52.70 -7.80
C VAL A 76 3.48 51.49 -6.95
N GLU A 77 2.91 51.70 -5.77
CA GLU A 77 2.44 50.63 -4.88
C GLU A 77 1.40 49.75 -5.56
N ASN A 78 0.39 50.36 -6.18
CA ASN A 78 -0.63 49.63 -6.94
C ASN A 78 -0.04 48.82 -8.10
N ASN A 79 0.92 49.40 -8.85
CA ASN A 79 1.58 48.68 -9.95
C ASN A 79 2.37 47.47 -9.45
N LEU A 80 3.06 47.61 -8.33
CA LEU A 80 3.83 46.52 -7.71
C LEU A 80 2.90 45.41 -7.21
N ASN A 81 1.80 45.76 -6.54
CA ASN A 81 0.82 44.79 -6.07
C ASN A 81 0.25 43.96 -7.23
N ILE A 82 -0.17 44.60 -8.32
CA ILE A 82 -0.67 43.91 -9.52
C ILE A 82 0.38 42.95 -10.11
N LYS A 83 1.66 43.37 -10.17
CA LYS A 83 2.74 42.52 -10.66
C LYS A 83 2.98 41.31 -9.75
N ILE A 84 2.92 41.52 -8.44
CA ILE A 84 3.06 40.46 -7.44
C ILE A 84 1.92 39.45 -7.57
N ASP A 85 0.67 39.90 -7.62
CA ASP A 85 -0.51 39.04 -7.77
C ASP A 85 -0.45 38.23 -9.07
N THR A 86 -0.02 38.86 -10.17
CA THR A 86 0.16 38.16 -11.45
C THR A 86 1.21 37.05 -11.32
N LYS A 87 2.31 37.30 -10.63
CA LYS A 87 3.37 36.30 -10.44
C LYS A 87 2.96 35.18 -9.50
N PHE A 88 2.18 35.45 -8.46
CA PHE A 88 1.59 34.41 -7.62
C PHE A 88 0.65 33.50 -8.41
N ASN A 89 -0.27 34.08 -9.18
CA ASN A 89 -1.18 33.30 -10.03
C ASN A 89 -0.45 32.44 -11.08
N GLU A 90 0.67 32.93 -11.64
CA GLU A 90 1.53 32.13 -12.52
C GLU A 90 2.22 30.96 -11.78
N LEU A 91 2.61 31.18 -10.52
CA LEU A 91 3.22 30.16 -9.67
C LEU A 91 2.20 29.09 -9.29
N ASP A 92 1.00 29.46 -8.88
CA ASP A 92 -0.08 28.54 -8.51
C ASP A 92 -0.40 27.59 -9.68
N LYS A 93 -0.55 28.12 -10.89
CA LYS A 93 -0.76 27.29 -12.10
C LYS A 93 0.38 26.32 -12.37
N LYS A 94 1.63 26.72 -12.10
CA LYS A 94 2.79 25.83 -12.23
C LYS A 94 2.78 24.73 -11.17
N ILE A 95 2.40 25.07 -9.93
CA ILE A 95 2.25 24.11 -8.83
C ILE A 95 1.16 23.09 -9.18
N ASP A 96 -0.02 23.54 -9.61
CA ASP A 96 -1.12 22.66 -10.04
C ASP A 96 -0.69 21.71 -11.16
N THR A 97 0.08 22.22 -12.13
CA THR A 97 0.60 21.41 -13.24
C THR A 97 1.57 20.35 -12.74
N VAL A 98 2.43 20.68 -11.79
CA VAL A 98 3.39 19.73 -11.19
C VAL A 98 2.66 18.68 -10.36
N GLU A 99 1.69 19.05 -9.52
CA GLU A 99 0.89 18.11 -8.74
C GLU A 99 0.14 17.12 -9.63
N ASN A 100 -0.54 17.61 -10.66
CA ASN A 100 -1.26 16.76 -11.60
C ASN A 100 -0.33 15.76 -12.31
N ASN A 101 0.85 16.22 -12.74
CA ASN A 101 1.84 15.33 -13.36
C ASN A 101 2.39 14.28 -12.38
N PHE A 102 2.53 14.62 -11.10
CA PHE A 102 2.97 13.69 -10.07
C PHE A 102 1.90 12.64 -9.78
N ASN A 103 0.64 13.05 -9.65
CA ASN A 103 -0.50 12.15 -9.45
C ASN A 103 -0.62 11.14 -10.60
N LEU A 104 -0.53 11.58 -11.86
CA LEU A 104 -0.56 10.67 -13.02
C LEU A 104 0.60 9.67 -13.01
N LYS A 105 1.79 10.08 -12.56
CA LYS A 105 2.94 9.16 -12.42
C LYS A 105 2.68 8.13 -11.31
N LEU A 106 2.07 8.55 -10.21
CA LEU A 106 1.73 7.66 -9.10
C LEU A 106 0.70 6.62 -9.52
N GLU A 107 -0.39 7.02 -10.18
CA GLU A 107 -1.40 6.12 -10.73
C GLU A 107 -0.79 5.08 -11.69
N LYS A 108 0.13 5.51 -12.55
CA LYS A 108 0.84 4.60 -13.46
C LYS A 108 1.70 3.57 -12.72
N VAL A 109 2.39 3.98 -11.66
CA VAL A 109 3.19 3.07 -10.81
C VAL A 109 2.29 2.07 -10.10
N GLU A 110 1.16 2.52 -9.53
CA GLU A 110 0.19 1.65 -8.89
C GLU A 110 -0.38 0.60 -9.85
N ALA A 111 -0.75 1.02 -11.07
CA ALA A 111 -1.24 0.10 -12.09
C ALA A 111 -0.20 -0.97 -12.50
N LEU A 112 1.07 -0.57 -12.63
CA LEU A 112 2.16 -1.50 -12.95
C LEU A 112 2.38 -2.52 -11.81
N LEU A 113 2.41 -2.05 -10.56
CA LEU A 113 2.57 -2.93 -9.40
C LEU A 113 1.40 -3.92 -9.26
N GLN A 114 0.16 -3.47 -9.48
CA GLN A 114 -1.01 -4.35 -9.47
C GLN A 114 -0.92 -5.43 -10.56
N ALA A 115 -0.47 -5.07 -11.76
CA ALA A 115 -0.27 -6.02 -12.86
C ALA A 115 0.82 -7.06 -12.54
N GLU A 116 1.93 -6.62 -11.96
CA GLU A 116 3.04 -7.50 -11.58
C GLU A 116 2.63 -8.48 -10.48
N ILE A 117 1.93 -8.00 -9.44
CA ILE A 117 1.39 -8.85 -8.36
C ILE A 117 0.44 -9.91 -8.95
N LYS A 118 -0.45 -9.54 -9.87
CA LYS A 118 -1.37 -10.48 -10.53
C LYS A 118 -0.62 -11.53 -11.36
N SER A 119 0.44 -11.12 -12.05
CA SER A 119 1.29 -12.03 -12.83
C SER A 119 1.98 -13.06 -11.92
N VAL A 120 2.62 -12.60 -10.85
CA VAL A 120 3.29 -13.48 -9.87
C VAL A 120 2.31 -14.45 -9.23
N LYS A 121 1.11 -13.99 -8.86
CA LYS A 121 0.06 -14.86 -8.33
C LYS A 121 -0.30 -15.98 -9.31
N THR A 122 -0.52 -15.64 -10.57
CA THR A 122 -0.86 -16.61 -11.62
C THR A 122 0.26 -17.63 -11.82
N GLU A 123 1.53 -17.20 -11.80
CA GLU A 123 2.68 -18.09 -11.90
C GLU A 123 2.77 -19.06 -10.72
N LEU A 124 2.49 -18.58 -9.50
CA LEU A 124 2.46 -19.41 -8.30
C LEU A 124 1.33 -20.45 -8.36
N ASP A 125 0.13 -20.06 -8.77
CA ASP A 125 -1.01 -20.96 -8.94
C ASP A 125 -0.66 -22.10 -9.92
N ILE A 126 -0.07 -21.77 -11.08
CA ILE A 126 0.38 -22.77 -12.08
C ILE A 126 1.43 -23.72 -11.50
N LYS A 127 2.41 -23.20 -10.72
CA LYS A 127 3.45 -24.02 -10.09
C LYS A 127 2.86 -24.98 -9.06
N ILE A 128 1.87 -24.52 -8.29
CA ILE A 128 1.16 -25.34 -7.30
C ILE A 128 0.41 -26.47 -8.01
N ASP A 129 -0.38 -26.17 -9.04
CA ASP A 129 -1.13 -27.16 -9.82
C ASP A 129 -0.21 -28.21 -10.45
N THR A 130 0.93 -27.77 -11.00
CA THR A 130 1.94 -28.67 -11.56
C THR A 130 2.47 -29.63 -10.50
N LYS A 131 2.75 -29.14 -9.28
CA LYS A 131 3.24 -29.98 -8.18
C LYS A 131 2.20 -30.96 -7.65
N PHE A 132 0.92 -30.56 -7.63
CA PHE A 132 -0.17 -31.49 -7.32
C PHE A 132 -0.27 -32.61 -8.36
N ASN A 133 -0.25 -32.29 -9.65
CA ASN A 133 -0.29 -33.30 -10.72
C ASN A 133 0.91 -34.26 -10.69
N GLU A 134 2.11 -33.75 -10.38
CA GLU A 134 3.30 -34.60 -10.16
C GLU A 134 3.10 -35.56 -8.98
N LEU A 135 2.48 -35.10 -7.89
CA LEU A 135 2.22 -35.92 -6.70
C LEU A 135 1.17 -36.99 -6.98
N ASP A 136 0.07 -36.64 -7.65
CA ASP A 136 -0.98 -37.60 -8.06
C ASP A 136 -0.41 -38.70 -8.95
N THR A 137 0.46 -38.34 -9.90
CA THR A 137 1.15 -39.31 -10.75
C THR A 137 2.01 -40.28 -9.94
N LYS A 138 2.71 -39.78 -8.91
CA LYS A 138 3.51 -40.63 -8.01
C LYS A 138 2.63 -41.55 -7.17
N ILE A 139 1.52 -41.05 -6.65
CA ILE A 139 0.53 -41.83 -5.88
C ILE A 139 0.00 -42.98 -6.74
N ASN A 140 -0.48 -42.68 -7.96
CA ASN A 140 -0.98 -43.67 -8.90
C ASN A 140 0.07 -44.74 -9.24
N THR A 141 1.33 -44.33 -9.39
CA THR A 141 2.45 -45.28 -9.63
C THR A 141 2.66 -46.21 -8.45
N VAL A 142 2.62 -45.70 -7.22
CA VAL A 142 2.75 -46.51 -6.00
C VAL A 142 1.58 -47.48 -5.87
N GLU A 143 0.36 -47.00 -6.09
CA GLU A 143 -0.86 -47.83 -6.04
C GLU A 143 -0.81 -48.99 -7.04
N ASN A 144 -0.47 -48.72 -8.31
CA ASN A 144 -0.31 -49.75 -9.34
C ASN A 144 0.76 -50.79 -8.98
N ASN A 145 1.88 -50.34 -8.41
CA ASN A 145 2.95 -51.23 -7.95
C ASN A 145 2.51 -52.11 -6.77
N LEU A 146 1.72 -51.57 -5.84
CA LEU A 146 1.17 -52.33 -4.72
C LEU A 146 0.15 -53.35 -5.20
N ASN A 147 -0.77 -52.97 -6.08
CA ASN A 147 -1.76 -53.87 -6.68
C ASN A 147 -1.05 -55.04 -7.40
N SER A 148 -0.04 -54.76 -8.22
CA SER A 148 0.73 -55.82 -8.91
C SER A 148 1.43 -56.78 -7.94
N LYS A 149 1.96 -56.28 -6.82
CA LYS A 149 2.57 -57.12 -5.77
C LYS A 149 1.53 -57.98 -5.07
N ILE A 150 0.35 -57.43 -4.79
CA ILE A 150 -0.78 -58.15 -4.20
C ILE A 150 -1.23 -59.28 -5.13
N ASP A 151 -1.44 -58.99 -6.42
CA ASP A 151 -1.85 -59.98 -7.42
C ASP A 151 -0.84 -61.13 -7.52
N THR A 152 0.46 -60.80 -7.53
CA THR A 152 1.53 -61.81 -7.53
C THR A 152 1.45 -62.71 -6.30
N LYS A 153 1.18 -62.14 -5.11
CA LYS A 153 1.06 -62.91 -3.87
C LYS A 153 -0.20 -63.77 -3.82
N PHE A 154 -1.31 -63.32 -4.39
CA PHE A 154 -2.50 -64.16 -4.55
C PHE A 154 -2.21 -65.34 -5.47
N ASN A 155 -1.60 -65.12 -6.63
CA ASN A 155 -1.22 -66.21 -7.54
C ASN A 155 -0.26 -67.22 -6.89
N ASP A 156 0.73 -66.74 -6.12
CA ASP A 156 1.64 -67.61 -5.36
C ASP A 156 0.87 -68.49 -4.34
N LEU A 157 -0.15 -67.93 -3.69
CA LEU A 157 -0.98 -68.64 -2.72
C LEU A 157 -1.90 -69.66 -3.40
N ASP A 158 -2.54 -69.29 -4.52
CA ASP A 158 -3.38 -70.19 -5.30
C ASP A 158 -2.58 -71.41 -5.78
N ASN A 159 -1.37 -71.20 -6.30
CA ASN A 159 -0.47 -72.28 -6.72
C ASN A 159 -0.08 -73.22 -5.56
N LYS A 160 0.16 -72.67 -4.36
CA LYS A 160 0.43 -73.47 -3.15
C LYS A 160 -0.80 -74.29 -2.75
N ILE A 161 -1.99 -73.69 -2.78
CA ILE A 161 -3.25 -74.36 -2.47
C ILE A 161 -3.48 -75.52 -3.46
N ASP A 162 -3.27 -75.30 -4.75
CA ASP A 162 -3.42 -76.33 -5.78
C ASP A 162 -2.44 -77.49 -5.60
N THR A 163 -1.18 -77.18 -5.24
CA THR A 163 -0.16 -78.18 -4.92
C THR A 163 -0.60 -79.05 -3.75
N VAL A 164 -0.98 -78.44 -2.61
CA VAL A 164 -1.47 -79.15 -1.43
C VAL A 164 -2.70 -79.99 -1.75
N ARG A 165 -3.63 -79.45 -2.55
CA ARG A 165 -4.83 -80.18 -2.98
C ARG A 165 -4.49 -81.41 -3.82
N SER A 166 -3.48 -81.32 -4.69
CA SER A 166 -3.01 -82.44 -5.50
C SER A 166 -2.32 -83.51 -4.65
N GLU A 167 -1.47 -83.11 -3.70
CA GLU A 167 -0.82 -84.01 -2.74
C GLU A 167 -1.87 -84.78 -1.92
N LEU A 168 -2.82 -84.07 -1.31
CA LEU A 168 -3.91 -84.69 -0.54
C LEU A 168 -4.74 -85.66 -1.39
N LYS A 169 -5.01 -85.34 -2.66
CA LYS A 169 -5.73 -86.24 -3.57
C LYS A 169 -4.93 -87.52 -3.85
N SER A 170 -3.61 -87.42 -3.96
CA SER A 170 -2.72 -88.58 -4.12
C SER A 170 -2.73 -89.44 -2.86
N ASP A 171 -2.57 -88.83 -1.69
CA ASP A 171 -2.58 -89.54 -0.40
C ASP A 171 -3.90 -90.29 -0.17
N ILE A 172 -5.04 -89.67 -0.50
CA ILE A 172 -6.36 -90.32 -0.43
C ILE A 172 -6.42 -91.55 -1.36
N LYS A 173 -5.93 -91.42 -2.60
CA LYS A 173 -5.90 -92.54 -3.56
C LYS A 173 -5.03 -93.69 -3.06
N ASP A 174 -3.89 -93.40 -2.46
CA ASP A 174 -3.00 -94.41 -1.88
C ASP A 174 -3.63 -95.12 -0.68
N LEU A 175 -4.37 -94.38 0.15
CA LEU A 175 -5.17 -94.96 1.23
C LEU A 175 -6.29 -95.85 0.70
N ASP A 176 -7.04 -95.41 -0.32
CA ASP A 176 -8.09 -96.23 -0.96
C ASP A 176 -7.51 -97.54 -1.50
N ASN A 177 -6.36 -97.50 -2.19
CA ASN A 177 -5.68 -98.69 -2.69
C ASN A 177 -5.29 -99.66 -1.55
N LYS A 178 -4.75 -99.13 -0.44
CA LYS A 178 -4.40 -99.96 0.74
C LYS A 178 -5.63 -100.59 1.38
N ILE A 179 -6.75 -99.85 1.46
CA ILE A 179 -8.02 -100.36 1.98
C ILE A 179 -8.54 -101.51 1.10
N ASP A 180 -8.47 -101.36 -0.22
CA ASP A 180 -8.90 -102.40 -1.17
C ASP A 180 -8.04 -103.67 -1.06
N VAL A 181 -6.72 -103.54 -0.95
CA VAL A 181 -5.81 -104.68 -0.71
C VAL A 181 -6.17 -105.39 0.59
N ASN A 182 -6.28 -104.66 1.70
CA ASN A 182 -6.63 -105.24 3.00
C ASN A 182 -7.99 -105.94 2.97
N LYS A 183 -8.97 -105.37 2.25
CA LYS A 183 -10.30 -105.98 2.05
C LYS A 183 -10.21 -107.30 1.25
N MET A 184 -9.36 -107.35 0.22
CA MET A 184 -9.11 -108.57 -0.55
C MET A 184 -8.45 -109.65 0.30
N GLU A 185 -7.42 -109.30 1.09
CA GLU A 185 -6.72 -110.22 2.00
C GLU A 185 -7.64 -110.77 3.09
N LEU A 186 -8.49 -109.93 3.69
CA LEU A 186 -9.49 -110.37 4.65
C LEU A 186 -10.49 -111.34 4.00
N LYS A 187 -10.99 -111.01 2.80
CA LYS A 187 -11.94 -111.88 2.08
C LYS A 187 -11.32 -113.22 1.69
N SER A 188 -10.06 -113.25 1.25
CA SER A 188 -9.36 -114.50 0.92
C SER A 188 -9.14 -115.35 2.17
N THR A 189 -8.73 -114.73 3.28
CA THR A 189 -8.54 -115.39 4.58
C THR A 189 -9.85 -115.99 5.10
N LEU A 190 -10.96 -115.24 5.06
CA LEU A 190 -12.28 -115.74 5.46
C LEU A 190 -12.75 -116.90 4.56
N ARG A 191 -12.50 -116.84 3.25
CA ARG A 191 -12.81 -117.96 2.34
C ARG A 191 -12.02 -119.22 2.68
N LEU A 192 -10.73 -119.08 3.00
CA LEU A 192 -9.87 -120.19 3.39
C LEU A 192 -10.32 -120.80 4.72
N HIS A 193 -10.62 -119.98 5.73
CA HIS A 193 -11.18 -120.45 6.99
C HIS A 193 -12.53 -121.13 6.79
N GLY A 194 -13.43 -120.53 6.01
CA GLY A 194 -14.72 -121.14 5.67
C GLY A 194 -14.55 -122.50 4.99
N TRP A 195 -13.58 -122.63 4.08
CA TRP A 195 -13.25 -123.91 3.45
C TRP A 195 -12.70 -124.93 4.45
N MET A 196 -11.76 -124.54 5.32
CA MET A 196 -11.22 -125.40 6.39
C MET A 196 -12.28 -125.85 7.39
N PHE A 197 -13.17 -124.97 7.82
CA PHE A 197 -14.29 -125.34 8.68
C PHE A 197 -15.23 -126.31 7.98
N GLY A 198 -15.48 -126.11 6.67
CA GLY A 198 -16.23 -127.06 5.86
C GLY A 198 -15.61 -128.46 5.85
N THR A 199 -14.31 -128.57 5.58
CA THR A 199 -13.61 -129.86 5.59
C THR A 199 -13.61 -130.50 6.98
N LEU A 200 -13.36 -129.71 8.03
CA LEU A 200 -13.39 -130.17 9.43
C LEU A 200 -14.77 -130.69 9.82
N ILE A 201 -15.85 -129.98 9.47
CA ILE A 201 -17.24 -130.43 9.70
C ILE A 201 -17.49 -131.75 8.96
N THR A 202 -17.13 -131.85 7.67
CA THR A 202 -17.35 -133.08 6.90
C THR A 202 -16.58 -134.28 7.45
N LEU A 203 -15.34 -134.06 7.92
CA LEU A 203 -14.52 -135.10 8.55
C LEU A 203 -15.14 -135.58 9.87
N ASN A 204 -15.57 -134.65 10.74
CA ASN A 204 -16.21 -135.00 12.01
C ASN A 204 -17.54 -135.76 11.81
N ILE A 205 -18.37 -135.33 10.85
CA ILE A 205 -19.60 -136.06 10.48
C ILE A 205 -19.25 -137.46 9.97
N GLY A 206 -18.24 -137.59 9.11
CA GLY A 206 -17.77 -138.88 8.58
C GLY A 206 -17.31 -139.84 9.68
N ILE A 207 -16.51 -139.36 10.64
CA ILE A 207 -16.07 -140.15 11.81
C ILE A 207 -17.26 -140.56 12.67
N PHE A 208 -18.20 -139.64 12.96
CA PHE A 208 -19.41 -139.95 13.74
C PHE A 208 -20.26 -141.03 13.09
N LEU A 209 -20.52 -140.94 11.77
CA LEU A 209 -21.24 -141.96 11.01
C LEU A 209 -20.51 -143.32 11.03
N ALA A 210 -19.18 -143.32 10.89
CA ALA A 210 -18.36 -144.53 10.97
C ALA A 210 -18.44 -145.19 12.35
N LEU A 211 -18.35 -144.40 13.43
CA LEU A 211 -18.52 -144.90 14.81
C LEU A 211 -19.93 -145.43 15.07
N MET A 212 -20.97 -144.75 14.58
CA MET A 212 -22.36 -145.26 14.65
C MET A 212 -22.50 -146.61 13.93
N SER A 213 -21.82 -146.80 12.80
CA SER A 213 -21.83 -148.09 12.09
C SER A 213 -21.17 -149.23 12.88
N LEU A 214 -20.24 -148.93 13.80
CA LEU A 214 -19.62 -149.90 14.69
C LEU A 214 -20.49 -150.27 15.90
N LEU A 215 -21.37 -149.36 16.33
CA LEU A 215 -22.31 -149.57 17.44
C LEU A 215 -23.60 -150.31 17.04
N VAL A 216 -23.95 -150.36 15.75
CA VAL A 216 -25.13 -151.06 15.21
C VAL A 216 -24.79 -152.52 14.82
N LYS A 217 -23.78 -153.11 15.46
CA LYS A 217 -23.45 -154.55 15.35
C LYS A 217 -23.93 -155.35 16.54
#